data_AF-A0A7V5BBY7-F1
#
_entry.id   AF-A0A7V5BBY7-F1
#
_cell.length_a   1.000
_cell.length_b   1.000
_cell.length_c   1.000
_cell.angle_alpha   90.00
_cell.angle_beta   90.00
_cell.angle_gamma   90.00
#
_symmetry.space_group_name_H-M   'P 1'
#
loop_
_entity.id
_entity.type
_entity.pdbx_description
1 polymer ?
#
loop_
_entity_poly.entity_id
_entity_poly.type
_entity_poly.pdbx_seq_one_letter_code
_entity_poly.pdbx_strand_id
1 'polypeptide(L)'
;MRNFINLLKRKESAVSSLFIKKEMKRFEKIMHDLEEEHHAIKSDLSKINDLLALIEKHETEEVPAPKTHQNKGVLRHWLESLEEKFEKLHLQASEDLTEDDWATIQQERAKLLFEKERLEKEHKQLHELIAKTGNLLMEARETACFELTKGHSISSVGEKLLEHFGKKVDVLDYEIGRHEIIKFLREKFQLNRIEAKALFDILEKSRILKYELQLFNGGVIQEIDTYDGGFVADAIPVGKWIINA
;
A
#
# COMPACT_ATOMS: atom_id res chain seq x y z
N MET A 1 8.70 24.60 43.97
CA MET A 1 8.15 23.24 43.76
C MET A 1 7.25 23.12 42.53
N ARG A 2 6.15 23.88 42.37
CA ARG A 2 5.24 23.78 41.19
C ARG A 2 5.95 23.94 39.83
N ASN A 3 6.89 24.88 39.70
CA ASN A 3 7.63 25.09 38.45
C ASN A 3 8.54 23.90 38.09
N PHE A 4 9.09 23.21 39.09
CA PHE A 4 9.94 22.03 38.88
C PHE A 4 9.11 20.81 38.45
N ILE A 5 7.94 20.60 39.06
CA ILE A 5 6.99 19.55 38.65
C ILE A 5 6.51 19.79 37.22
N ASN A 6 6.20 21.04 36.85
CA ASN A 6 5.81 21.38 35.49
C ASN A 6 6.94 21.15 34.48
N LEU A 7 8.20 21.41 34.86
CA LEU A 7 9.36 21.16 34.02
C LEU A 7 9.58 19.65 33.79
N LEU A 8 9.44 18.84 34.85
CA LEU A 8 9.54 17.39 34.76
C LEU A 8 8.45 16.81 33.85
N LYS A 9 7.19 17.20 34.05
CA LYS A 9 6.07 16.78 33.18
C LYS A 9 6.29 17.16 31.71
N ARG A 10 6.84 18.35 31.45
CA ARG A 10 7.19 18.79 30.09
C ARG A 10 8.29 17.94 29.47
N LYS A 11 9.33 17.59 30.24
CA LYS A 11 10.41 16.72 29.75
C LYS A 11 9.94 15.29 29.52
N GLU A 12 9.12 14.75 30.42
CA GLU A 12 8.52 13.43 30.30
C GLU A 12 7.65 13.32 29.05
N SER A 13 6.72 14.26 28.84
CA SER A 13 5.90 14.34 27.63
C SER A 13 6.73 14.52 26.35
N ALA A 14 7.81 15.31 26.40
CA ALA A 14 8.72 15.47 25.25
C ALA A 14 9.48 14.16 24.92
N VAL A 15 9.86 13.37 25.93
CA VAL A 15 10.52 12.08 25.73
C VAL A 15 9.53 11.05 25.18
N SER A 16 8.31 10.97 25.73
CA SER A 16 7.26 10.05 25.25
C SER A 16 6.87 10.34 23.80
N SER A 17 6.62 11.61 23.45
CA SER A 17 6.27 11.99 22.07
C SER A 17 7.42 11.72 21.07
N LEU A 18 8.67 11.93 21.45
CA LEU A 18 9.83 11.58 20.62
C LEU A 18 9.95 10.05 20.43
N PHE A 19 9.69 9.28 21.48
CA PHE A 19 9.69 7.82 21.42
C PHE A 19 8.60 7.32 20.48
N ILE A 20 7.35 7.77 20.67
CA ILE A 20 6.21 7.42 19.83
C ILE A 20 6.49 7.75 18.37
N LYS A 21 7.02 8.94 18.07
CA LYS A 21 7.37 9.34 16.70
C LYS A 21 8.45 8.43 16.08
N LYS A 22 9.43 8.00 16.86
CA LYS A 22 10.51 7.10 16.38
C LYS A 22 9.97 5.70 16.13
N GLU A 23 9.14 5.18 17.02
CA GLU A 23 8.50 3.87 16.87
C GLU A 23 7.53 3.85 15.68
N MET A 24 6.69 4.88 15.52
CA MET A 24 5.84 5.02 14.34
C MET A 24 6.64 4.96 13.03
N LYS A 25 7.76 5.68 12.94
CA LYS A 25 8.63 5.62 11.75
C LYS A 25 9.23 4.24 11.51
N ARG A 26 9.55 3.49 12.57
CA ARG A 26 10.05 2.12 12.46
C ARG A 26 8.97 1.19 11.95
N PHE A 27 7.76 1.27 12.49
CA PHE A 27 6.62 0.48 12.01
C PHE A 27 6.22 0.84 10.59
N GLU A 28 6.28 2.12 10.20
CA GLU A 28 6.05 2.55 8.81
C GLU A 28 7.08 1.93 7.87
N LYS A 29 8.36 1.91 8.26
CA LYS A 29 9.39 1.24 7.46
C LYS A 29 9.15 -0.26 7.35
N ILE A 30 8.90 -0.94 8.48
CA ILE A 30 8.62 -2.38 8.50
C ILE A 30 7.40 -2.70 7.63
N MET A 31 6.33 -1.91 7.73
CA MET A 31 5.14 -2.08 6.91
C MET A 31 5.48 -1.99 5.42
N HIS A 32 6.24 -0.96 5.03
CA HIS A 32 6.67 -0.78 3.65
C HIS A 32 7.50 -1.98 3.15
N ASP A 33 8.50 -2.42 3.93
CA ASP A 33 9.35 -3.56 3.59
C ASP A 33 8.49 -4.85 3.42
N LEU A 34 7.51 -5.08 4.30
CA LEU A 34 6.59 -6.23 4.22
C LEU A 34 5.65 -6.14 3.00
N GLU A 35 5.15 -4.95 2.67
CA GLU A 35 4.30 -4.73 1.49
C GLU A 35 5.08 -4.97 0.18
N GLU A 36 6.34 -4.52 0.11
CA GLU A 36 7.23 -4.81 -1.03
C GLU A 36 7.49 -6.31 -1.19
N GLU A 37 7.75 -7.02 -0.10
CA GLU A 37 7.90 -8.48 -0.11
C GLU A 37 6.61 -9.17 -0.57
N HIS A 38 5.45 -8.68 -0.12
CA HIS A 38 4.15 -9.24 -0.49
C HIS A 38 3.89 -9.07 -1.99
N HIS A 39 4.19 -7.89 -2.54
CA HIS A 39 4.11 -7.65 -3.98
C HIS A 39 5.06 -8.55 -4.77
N ALA A 40 6.29 -8.76 -4.28
CA ALA A 40 7.25 -9.65 -4.93
C ALA A 40 6.76 -11.11 -4.95
N ILE A 41 6.32 -11.65 -3.81
CA ILE A 41 5.80 -13.03 -3.74
C ILE A 41 4.56 -13.20 -4.63
N LYS A 42 3.66 -12.21 -4.63
CA LYS A 42 2.48 -12.24 -5.51
C LYS A 42 2.86 -12.27 -6.98
N SER A 43 3.88 -11.51 -7.38
CA SER A 43 4.41 -11.55 -8.75
C SER A 43 5.02 -12.90 -9.10
N ASP A 44 5.84 -13.47 -8.21
CA ASP A 44 6.49 -14.77 -8.44
C ASP A 44 5.44 -15.90 -8.52
N LEU A 45 4.41 -15.87 -7.67
CA LEU A 45 3.27 -16.79 -7.73
C LEU A 45 2.47 -16.67 -9.04
N SER A 46 2.28 -15.45 -9.56
CA SER A 46 1.63 -15.25 -10.86
C SER A 46 2.42 -15.96 -11.95
N LYS A 47 3.73 -15.71 -12.04
CA LYS A 47 4.62 -16.35 -13.02
C LYS A 47 4.59 -17.87 -12.92
N ILE A 48 4.64 -18.41 -11.70
CA ILE A 48 4.55 -19.87 -11.49
C ILE A 48 3.22 -20.43 -11.99
N ASN A 49 2.10 -19.75 -11.72
CA ASN A 49 0.79 -20.18 -12.23
C ASN A 49 0.72 -20.13 -13.76
N ASP A 50 1.29 -19.10 -14.39
CA ASP A 50 1.35 -18.98 -15.85
C ASP A 50 2.16 -20.12 -16.47
N LEU A 51 3.33 -20.44 -15.90
CA LEU A 51 4.16 -21.58 -16.33
C LEU A 51 3.46 -22.93 -16.13
N LEU A 52 2.78 -23.12 -14.99
CA LEU A 52 2.00 -24.33 -14.75
C LEU A 52 0.85 -24.48 -15.74
N ALA A 53 0.17 -23.38 -16.10
CA ALA A 53 -0.89 -23.39 -17.11
C ALA A 53 -0.37 -23.73 -18.52
N LEU A 54 0.86 -23.33 -18.85
CA LEU A 54 1.53 -23.75 -20.09
C LEU A 54 1.83 -25.25 -20.08
N ILE A 55 2.27 -25.79 -18.93
CA ILE A 55 2.55 -27.22 -18.78
C ILE A 55 1.27 -28.08 -18.77
N GLU A 56 0.18 -27.62 -18.14
CA GLU A 56 -1.08 -28.40 -18.06
C GLU A 56 -1.72 -28.71 -19.43
N LYS A 57 -1.34 -27.99 -20.49
CA LYS A 57 -1.72 -28.33 -21.87
C LYS A 57 -1.09 -29.65 -22.35
N HIS A 58 -0.13 -30.17 -21.62
CA HIS A 58 0.61 -31.40 -21.90
C HIS A 58 0.21 -32.43 -20.82
N GLU A 59 -0.27 -33.62 -21.22
CA GLU A 59 -0.70 -34.67 -20.26
C GLU A 59 0.50 -35.16 -19.43
N THR A 60 0.61 -34.67 -18.19
CA THR A 60 1.74 -34.98 -17.32
C THR A 60 1.37 -35.90 -16.14
N GLU A 61 2.08 -37.01 -15.96
CA GLU A 61 2.11 -37.82 -14.72
C GLU A 61 2.60 -37.05 -13.48
N GLU A 62 2.23 -37.48 -12.27
CA GLU A 62 2.67 -36.86 -11.01
C GLU A 62 4.10 -37.30 -10.63
N VAL A 63 5.07 -36.40 -10.77
CA VAL A 63 6.44 -36.61 -10.26
C VAL A 63 6.60 -35.97 -8.87
N PRO A 64 7.20 -36.67 -7.90
CA PRO A 64 7.41 -36.12 -6.56
C PRO A 64 8.37 -34.92 -6.59
N ALA A 65 8.00 -33.86 -5.88
CA ALA A 65 8.76 -32.63 -5.90
C ALA A 65 10.11 -32.72 -5.17
N PRO A 66 11.18 -32.11 -5.73
CA PRO A 66 12.48 -32.06 -5.07
C PRO A 66 12.47 -31.11 -3.87
N LYS A 67 13.32 -31.40 -2.87
CA LYS A 67 13.40 -30.67 -1.58
C LYS A 67 14.38 -29.49 -1.56
N THR A 68 14.68 -28.86 -2.69
CA THR A 68 15.71 -27.80 -2.75
C THR A 68 15.08 -26.42 -2.72
N HIS A 69 15.44 -25.63 -1.71
CA HIS A 69 15.05 -24.24 -1.58
C HIS A 69 15.90 -23.33 -2.47
N GLN A 70 15.26 -22.55 -3.34
CA GLN A 70 15.95 -21.49 -4.08
C GLN A 70 15.87 -20.16 -3.34
N ASN A 71 16.98 -19.41 -3.30
CA ASN A 71 16.96 -18.02 -2.82
C ASN A 71 16.20 -17.14 -3.86
N LYS A 72 15.57 -16.05 -3.43
CA LYS A 72 14.72 -15.15 -4.24
C LYS A 72 15.38 -14.71 -5.56
N GLY A 73 16.67 -14.37 -5.53
CA GLY A 73 17.41 -14.01 -6.75
C GLY A 73 17.56 -15.17 -7.72
N VAL A 74 17.84 -16.38 -7.21
CA VAL A 74 17.98 -17.61 -8.00
C VAL A 74 16.62 -18.03 -8.58
N LEU A 75 15.56 -17.93 -7.79
CA LEU A 75 14.19 -18.23 -8.19
C LEU A 75 13.78 -17.42 -9.42
N ARG A 76 13.99 -16.08 -9.41
CA ARG A 76 13.59 -15.25 -10.57
C ARG A 76 14.34 -15.60 -11.85
N HIS A 77 15.65 -15.77 -11.76
CA HIS A 77 16.45 -16.17 -12.93
C HIS A 77 16.04 -17.55 -13.45
N TRP A 78 15.70 -18.49 -12.55
CA TRP A 78 15.18 -19.80 -12.94
C TRP A 78 13.80 -19.69 -13.60
N LEU A 79 12.89 -18.87 -13.07
CA LEU A 79 11.56 -18.64 -13.68
C LEU A 79 11.67 -18.02 -15.07
N GLU A 80 12.55 -17.02 -15.27
CA GLU A 80 12.80 -16.41 -16.58
C GLU A 80 13.42 -17.40 -17.57
N SER A 81 14.40 -18.19 -17.13
CA SER A 81 14.98 -19.26 -17.94
C SER A 81 13.95 -20.34 -18.33
N LEU A 82 13.03 -20.66 -17.42
CA LEU A 82 11.93 -21.59 -17.71
C LEU A 82 10.91 -21.02 -18.68
N GLU A 83 10.56 -19.73 -18.55
CA GLU A 83 9.67 -19.03 -19.48
C GLU A 83 10.22 -19.11 -20.90
N GLU A 84 11.49 -18.73 -21.11
CA GLU A 84 12.14 -18.84 -22.43
C GLU A 84 12.18 -20.29 -22.95
N LYS A 85 12.41 -21.26 -22.06
CA LYS A 85 12.49 -22.67 -22.43
C LYS A 85 11.12 -23.24 -22.82
N PHE A 86 10.08 -22.93 -22.05
CA PHE A 86 8.72 -23.40 -22.31
C PHE A 86 8.05 -22.67 -23.47
N GLU A 87 8.35 -21.40 -23.71
CA GLU A 87 7.92 -20.72 -24.94
C GLU A 87 8.49 -21.41 -26.18
N LYS A 88 9.78 -21.75 -26.18
CA LYS A 88 10.41 -22.48 -27.30
C LYS A 88 9.77 -23.84 -27.53
N LEU A 89 9.52 -24.59 -26.45
CA LEU A 89 8.87 -25.91 -26.52
C LEU A 89 7.39 -25.80 -26.94
N HIS A 90 6.69 -24.73 -26.56
CA HIS A 90 5.30 -24.48 -26.96
C HIS A 90 5.16 -24.03 -28.42
N LEU A 91 6.18 -23.38 -28.96
CA LEU A 91 6.26 -23.00 -30.39
C LEU A 91 6.59 -24.20 -31.29
N GLN A 92 7.20 -25.26 -30.75
CA GLN A 92 7.37 -26.53 -31.44
C GLN A 92 6.05 -27.30 -31.40
N ALA A 93 5.65 -27.92 -32.52
CA ALA A 93 4.43 -28.73 -32.53
C ALA A 93 4.56 -29.85 -31.49
N SER A 94 3.49 -30.16 -30.75
CA SER A 94 3.50 -31.16 -29.67
C SER A 94 3.96 -32.56 -30.13
N GLU A 95 3.92 -32.82 -31.44
CA GLU A 95 4.38 -34.05 -32.09
C GLU A 95 5.92 -34.14 -32.24
N ASP A 96 6.65 -33.03 -32.08
CA ASP A 96 8.12 -32.96 -32.22
C ASP A 96 8.87 -33.06 -30.87
N LEU A 97 8.17 -33.18 -29.75
CA LEU A 97 8.78 -33.24 -28.42
C LEU A 97 9.41 -34.61 -28.16
N THR A 98 10.68 -34.62 -27.74
CA THR A 98 11.40 -35.85 -27.40
C THR A 98 11.04 -36.36 -26.00
N GLU A 99 11.35 -37.63 -25.72
CA GLU A 99 11.17 -38.21 -24.38
C GLU A 99 11.96 -37.45 -23.29
N ASP A 100 13.13 -36.90 -23.65
CA ASP A 100 13.95 -36.05 -22.78
C ASP A 100 13.29 -34.70 -22.49
N ASP A 101 12.57 -34.12 -23.45
CA ASP A 101 11.80 -32.89 -23.26
C ASP A 101 10.65 -33.12 -22.30
N TRP A 102 9.94 -34.25 -22.43
CA TRP A 102 8.90 -34.68 -21.51
C TRP A 102 9.43 -34.91 -20.09
N ALA A 103 10.56 -35.61 -19.94
CA ALA A 103 11.20 -35.81 -18.63
C ALA A 103 11.59 -34.48 -17.97
N THR A 104 12.07 -33.51 -18.78
CA THR A 104 12.38 -32.16 -18.32
C THR A 104 11.12 -31.42 -17.87
N ILE A 105 10.06 -31.41 -18.67
CA ILE A 105 8.78 -30.74 -18.33
C ILE A 105 8.25 -31.28 -17.00
N GLN A 106 8.30 -32.60 -16.82
CA GLN A 106 7.84 -33.26 -15.60
C GLN A 106 8.64 -32.87 -14.36
N GLN A 107 9.97 -32.84 -14.49
CA GLN A 107 10.85 -32.45 -13.39
C GLN A 107 10.64 -30.99 -12.99
N GLU A 108 10.51 -30.08 -13.97
CA GLU A 108 10.30 -28.66 -13.72
C GLU A 108 8.88 -28.37 -13.19
N ARG A 109 7.86 -29.11 -13.63
CA ARG A 109 6.50 -29.06 -13.06
C ARG A 109 6.52 -29.38 -11.56
N ALA A 110 7.19 -30.46 -11.18
CA ALA A 110 7.29 -30.86 -9.78
C ALA A 110 8.00 -29.79 -8.93
N LYS A 111 9.05 -29.15 -9.46
CA LYS A 111 9.72 -27.99 -8.83
C LYS A 111 8.80 -26.79 -8.68
N LEU A 112 8.05 -26.44 -9.73
CA LEU A 112 7.11 -25.32 -9.74
C LEU A 112 5.99 -25.52 -8.72
N LEU A 113 5.44 -26.73 -8.59
CA LEU A 113 4.42 -27.04 -7.57
C LEU A 113 4.96 -26.89 -6.15
N PHE A 114 6.19 -27.35 -5.89
CA PHE A 114 6.82 -27.17 -4.57
C PHE A 114 7.10 -25.70 -4.24
N GLU A 115 7.64 -24.94 -5.20
CA GLU A 115 7.87 -23.50 -5.01
C GLU A 115 6.56 -22.73 -4.85
N LYS A 116 5.50 -23.13 -5.56
CA LYS A 116 4.15 -22.60 -5.37
C LYS A 116 3.66 -22.82 -3.94
N GLU A 117 3.68 -24.05 -3.45
CA GLU A 117 3.23 -24.36 -2.08
C GLU A 117 4.05 -23.61 -1.02
N ARG A 118 5.38 -23.49 -1.23
CA ARG A 118 6.25 -22.74 -0.32
C ARG A 118 5.90 -21.26 -0.30
N LEU A 119 5.81 -20.63 -1.48
CA LEU A 119 5.48 -19.21 -1.62
C LEU A 119 4.07 -18.91 -1.13
N GLU A 120 3.10 -19.80 -1.30
CA GLU A 120 1.75 -19.64 -0.74
C GLU A 120 1.76 -19.63 0.79
N LYS A 121 2.56 -20.50 1.42
CA LYS A 121 2.77 -20.50 2.88
C LYS A 121 3.43 -19.20 3.35
N GLU A 122 4.48 -18.76 2.67
CA GLU A 122 5.17 -17.51 2.98
C GLU A 122 4.26 -16.30 2.78
N HIS A 123 3.49 -16.26 1.69
CA HIS A 123 2.50 -15.22 1.39
C HIS A 123 1.45 -15.12 2.49
N LYS A 124 0.95 -16.26 3.00
CA LYS A 124 0.02 -16.30 4.12
C LYS A 124 0.63 -15.72 5.40
N GLN A 125 1.84 -16.16 5.75
CA GLN A 125 2.54 -15.65 6.94
C GLN A 125 2.82 -14.15 6.84
N LEU A 126 3.19 -13.68 5.66
CA LEU A 126 3.45 -12.28 5.40
C LEU A 126 2.18 -11.43 5.53
N HIS A 127 1.04 -11.95 5.05
CA HIS A 127 -0.25 -11.29 5.24
C HIS A 127 -0.62 -11.14 6.73
N GLU A 128 -0.35 -12.16 7.56
CA GLU A 128 -0.54 -12.08 9.01
C GLU A 128 0.39 -11.04 9.66
N LEU A 129 1.65 -10.94 9.21
CA LEU A 129 2.60 -9.93 9.71
C LEU A 129 2.18 -8.51 9.32
N ILE A 130 1.75 -8.29 8.08
CA ILE A 130 1.20 -7.01 7.62
C ILE A 130 0.02 -6.60 8.50
N ALA A 131 -0.93 -7.52 8.74
CA ALA A 131 -2.09 -7.23 9.59
C ALA A 131 -1.68 -6.86 11.03
N LYS A 132 -0.77 -7.62 11.65
CA LYS A 132 -0.28 -7.34 13.01
C LYS A 132 0.45 -6.01 13.10
N THR A 133 1.36 -5.72 12.18
CA THR A 133 2.08 -4.44 12.13
C THR A 133 1.12 -3.28 11.87
N GLY A 134 0.07 -3.49 11.09
CA GLY A 134 -0.97 -2.50 10.81
C GLY A 134 -1.74 -2.10 12.05
N ASN A 135 -2.13 -3.08 12.87
CA ASN A 135 -2.79 -2.83 14.15
C ASN A 135 -1.88 -2.05 15.10
N LEU A 136 -0.61 -2.48 15.26
CA LEU A 136 0.35 -1.76 16.12
C LEU A 136 0.58 -0.32 15.67
N LEU A 137 0.66 -0.09 14.35
CA LEU A 137 0.81 1.25 13.79
C LEU A 137 -0.44 2.11 14.06
N MET A 138 -1.64 1.52 13.98
CA MET A 138 -2.87 2.23 14.30
C MET A 138 -2.97 2.57 15.80
N GLU A 139 -2.62 1.64 16.70
CA GLU A 139 -2.55 1.89 18.14
C GLU A 139 -1.55 3.00 18.51
N ALA A 140 -0.39 3.02 17.85
CA ALA A 140 0.61 4.08 18.04
C ALA A 140 0.09 5.44 17.57
N ARG A 141 -0.64 5.49 16.44
CA ARG A 141 -1.29 6.70 15.93
C ARG A 141 -2.39 7.18 16.86
N GLU A 142 -3.21 6.27 17.38
CA GLU A 142 -4.27 6.57 18.34
C GLU A 142 -3.70 7.24 19.59
N THR A 143 -2.63 6.65 20.14
CA THR A 143 -1.91 7.20 21.31
C THR A 143 -1.36 8.59 21.00
N ALA A 144 -0.72 8.78 19.85
CA ALA A 144 -0.19 10.08 19.44
C ALA A 144 -1.30 11.14 19.27
N CYS A 145 -2.44 10.75 18.70
CA CYS A 145 -3.60 11.63 18.55
C CYS A 145 -4.16 12.06 19.91
N PHE A 146 -4.32 11.11 20.83
CA PHE A 146 -4.81 11.35 22.18
C PHE A 146 -3.90 12.31 22.95
N GLU A 147 -2.58 12.14 22.86
CA GLU A 147 -1.60 13.04 23.48
C GLU A 147 -1.66 14.46 22.88
N LEU A 148 -1.70 14.58 21.55
CA LEU A 148 -1.74 15.88 20.86
C LEU A 148 -3.01 16.66 21.21
N THR A 149 -4.15 15.99 21.19
CA THR A 149 -5.47 16.61 21.39
C THR A 149 -5.87 16.71 22.85
N LYS A 150 -5.03 16.24 23.78
CA LYS A 150 -5.29 16.21 25.24
C LYS A 150 -6.54 15.39 25.60
N GLY A 151 -6.74 14.27 24.91
CA GLY A 151 -7.73 13.26 25.30
C GLY A 151 -8.75 12.86 24.23
N HIS A 152 -8.61 13.32 22.98
CA HIS A 152 -9.50 12.91 21.91
C HIS A 152 -8.90 11.75 21.11
N SER A 153 -9.72 10.73 20.86
CA SER A 153 -9.40 9.64 19.94
C SER A 153 -9.37 10.12 18.49
N ILE A 154 -8.76 9.34 17.59
CA ILE A 154 -8.78 9.63 16.15
C ILE A 154 -10.22 9.75 15.64
N SER A 155 -11.11 8.84 16.06
CA SER A 155 -12.53 8.88 15.70
C SER A 155 -13.22 10.15 16.21
N SER A 156 -12.96 10.55 17.47
CA SER A 156 -13.54 11.78 18.03
C SER A 156 -13.09 13.03 17.26
N VAL A 157 -11.82 13.08 16.83
CA VAL A 157 -11.32 14.17 15.98
C VAL A 157 -11.98 14.14 14.60
N GLY A 158 -12.16 12.94 14.02
CA GLY A 158 -12.89 12.73 12.77
C GLY A 158 -14.33 13.25 12.84
N GLU A 159 -15.05 12.94 13.91
CA GLU A 159 -16.41 13.45 14.15
C GLU A 159 -16.43 14.98 14.21
N LYS A 160 -15.45 15.60 14.88
CA LYS A 160 -15.35 17.08 14.93
C LYS A 160 -15.08 17.71 13.58
N LEU A 161 -14.33 17.02 12.72
CA LEU A 161 -14.12 17.45 11.34
C LEU A 161 -15.40 17.31 10.52
N LEU A 162 -16.12 16.20 10.68
CA LEU A 162 -17.38 15.94 9.98
C LEU A 162 -18.50 16.90 10.44
N GLU A 163 -18.55 17.26 11.73
CA GLU A 163 -19.44 18.31 12.25
C GLU A 163 -19.18 19.69 11.61
N HIS A 164 -17.93 19.99 11.28
CA HIS A 164 -17.54 21.31 10.77
C HIS A 164 -17.60 21.43 9.25
N PHE A 165 -17.03 20.46 8.53
CA PHE A 165 -16.93 20.48 7.07
C PHE A 165 -17.97 19.60 6.38
N GLY A 166 -18.68 18.72 7.11
CA GLY A 166 -19.45 17.65 6.51
C GLY A 166 -18.56 16.52 5.96
N LYS A 167 -19.07 15.73 5.02
CA LYS A 167 -18.32 14.61 4.42
C LYS A 167 -17.21 15.05 3.46
N LYS A 168 -17.25 16.29 2.98
CA LYS A 168 -16.32 16.83 1.98
C LYS A 168 -15.98 18.27 2.30
N VAL A 169 -14.71 18.63 2.16
CA VAL A 169 -14.32 20.04 2.19
C VAL A 169 -14.56 20.60 0.79
N ASP A 170 -15.41 21.62 0.67
CA ASP A 170 -15.79 22.27 -0.60
C ASP A 170 -14.66 23.19 -1.11
N VAL A 171 -13.47 22.63 -1.28
CA VAL A 171 -12.29 23.30 -1.83
C VAL A 171 -11.65 22.38 -2.88
N LEU A 172 -11.46 22.94 -4.08
CA LEU A 172 -10.98 22.20 -5.26
C LEU A 172 -9.47 21.91 -5.21
N ASP A 173 -8.72 22.76 -4.49
CA ASP A 173 -7.26 22.69 -4.39
C ASP A 173 -6.79 21.92 -3.14
N TYR A 174 -5.80 21.06 -3.34
CA TYR A 174 -5.20 20.24 -2.28
C TYR A 174 -4.66 21.09 -1.12
N GLU A 175 -3.85 22.10 -1.43
CA GLU A 175 -3.14 22.91 -0.44
C GLU A 175 -4.08 23.84 0.32
N ILE A 176 -5.06 24.43 -0.38
CA ILE A 176 -6.07 25.27 0.27
C ILE A 176 -6.89 24.43 1.24
N GLY A 177 -7.43 23.28 0.81
CA GLY A 177 -8.22 22.42 1.68
C GLY A 177 -7.41 21.88 2.86
N ARG A 178 -6.15 21.50 2.61
CA ARG A 178 -5.22 21.10 3.66
C ARG A 178 -4.98 22.23 4.67
N HIS A 179 -4.79 23.46 4.20
CA HIS A 179 -4.59 24.62 5.06
C HIS A 179 -5.81 24.89 5.94
N GLU A 180 -7.02 24.78 5.39
CA GLU A 180 -8.27 24.96 6.13
C GLU A 180 -8.46 23.91 7.22
N ILE A 181 -8.23 22.64 6.90
CA ILE A 181 -8.29 21.55 7.89
C ILE A 181 -7.27 21.80 9.00
N ILE A 182 -6.02 22.10 8.67
CA ILE A 182 -4.97 22.38 9.68
C ILE A 182 -5.34 23.59 10.53
N LYS A 183 -5.91 24.64 9.93
CA LYS A 183 -6.37 25.83 10.66
C LYS A 183 -7.47 25.47 11.66
N PHE A 184 -8.47 24.71 11.22
CA PHE A 184 -9.53 24.21 12.10
C PHE A 184 -8.97 23.38 13.27
N LEU A 185 -8.09 22.41 12.99
CA LEU A 185 -7.48 21.57 14.03
C LEU A 185 -6.71 22.40 15.06
N ARG A 186 -5.98 23.41 14.58
CA ARG A 186 -5.22 24.34 15.43
C ARG A 186 -6.14 25.09 16.40
N GLU A 187 -7.23 25.64 15.88
CA GLU A 187 -8.19 26.45 16.66
C GLU A 187 -9.00 25.57 17.62
N LYS A 188 -9.52 24.44 17.14
CA LYS A 188 -10.40 23.55 17.90
C LYS A 188 -9.68 22.88 19.08
N PHE A 189 -8.45 22.41 18.87
CA PHE A 189 -7.68 21.66 19.89
C PHE A 189 -6.59 22.51 20.55
N GLN A 190 -6.54 23.83 20.27
CA GLN A 190 -5.56 24.77 20.83
C GLN A 190 -4.11 24.32 20.63
N LEU A 191 -3.81 23.86 19.42
CA LEU A 191 -2.50 23.34 19.03
C LEU A 191 -1.61 24.46 18.49
N ASN A 192 -0.30 24.26 18.50
CA ASN A 192 0.58 25.06 17.68
C ASN A 192 0.58 24.57 16.21
N ARG A 193 1.23 25.32 15.31
CA ARG A 193 1.25 24.97 13.87
C ARG A 193 1.92 23.62 13.58
N ILE A 194 2.92 23.23 14.37
CA ILE A 194 3.67 21.96 14.17
C ILE A 194 2.80 20.79 14.63
N GLU A 195 2.16 20.92 15.78
CA GLU A 195 1.23 19.92 16.34
C GLU A 195 -0.01 19.73 15.46
N ALA A 196 -0.59 20.81 14.94
CA ALA A 196 -1.74 20.72 14.03
C ALA A 196 -1.37 20.00 12.72
N LYS A 197 -0.17 20.23 12.18
CA LYS A 197 0.35 19.47 11.04
C LYS A 197 0.56 18.00 11.38
N ALA A 198 1.14 17.69 12.54
CA ALA A 198 1.34 16.32 12.97
C ALA A 198 0.00 15.58 13.16
N LEU A 199 -1.02 16.26 13.71
CA LEU A 199 -2.36 15.71 13.84
C LEU A 199 -2.99 15.46 12.46
N PHE A 200 -2.86 16.41 11.53
CA PHE A 200 -3.30 16.22 10.15
C PHE A 200 -2.66 14.97 9.52
N ASP A 201 -1.33 14.83 9.63
CA ASP A 201 -0.61 13.69 9.06
C ASP A 201 -1.09 12.35 9.67
N ILE A 202 -1.44 12.33 10.97
CA ILE A 202 -2.04 11.17 11.62
C ILE A 202 -3.40 10.85 11.00
N LEU A 203 -4.28 11.84 10.84
CA LEU A 203 -5.62 11.65 10.31
C LEU A 203 -5.61 11.19 8.84
N GLU A 204 -4.71 11.75 8.03
CA GLU A 204 -4.49 11.33 6.64
C GLU A 204 -4.00 9.88 6.57
N LYS A 205 -2.96 9.55 7.34
CA LYS A 205 -2.39 8.20 7.36
C LYS A 205 -3.34 7.15 7.97
N SER A 206 -4.22 7.55 8.86
CA SER A 206 -5.30 6.71 9.41
C SER A 206 -6.54 6.65 8.52
N ARG A 207 -6.49 7.24 7.32
CA ARG A 207 -7.58 7.25 6.31
C ARG A 207 -8.87 7.96 6.74
N ILE A 208 -8.82 8.75 7.82
CA ILE A 208 -9.92 9.66 8.20
C ILE A 208 -10.00 10.80 7.19
N LEU A 209 -8.87 11.31 6.74
CA LEU A 209 -8.78 12.29 5.66
C LEU A 209 -8.24 11.62 4.40
N LYS A 210 -8.93 11.81 3.28
CA LYS A 210 -8.49 11.32 1.97
C LYS A 210 -8.70 12.39 0.93
N TYR A 211 -7.67 12.73 0.16
CA TYR A 211 -7.84 13.56 -1.03
C TYR A 211 -8.18 12.67 -2.23
N GLU A 212 -9.27 12.99 -2.92
CA GLU A 212 -9.67 12.31 -4.16
C GLU A 212 -9.63 13.29 -5.32
N LEU A 213 -8.87 12.93 -6.35
CA LEU A 213 -8.89 13.62 -7.64
C LEU A 213 -10.04 13.05 -8.47
N GLN A 214 -11.00 13.90 -8.82
CA GLN A 214 -12.04 13.59 -9.79
C GLN A 214 -11.70 14.31 -11.09
N LEU A 215 -11.62 13.55 -12.19
CA LEU A 215 -11.60 14.14 -13.52
C LEU A 215 -13.01 14.62 -13.83
N PHE A 216 -13.19 15.94 -13.91
CA PHE A 216 -14.47 16.51 -14.24
C PHE A 216 -14.68 16.39 -15.76
N ASN A 217 -15.53 15.46 -16.19
CA ASN A 217 -16.03 15.39 -17.58
C ASN A 217 -17.18 16.40 -17.82
N GLY A 218 -17.13 17.55 -17.17
CA GLY A 218 -18.16 18.59 -17.25
C GLY A 218 -17.64 19.80 -18.01
N GLY A 219 -18.05 19.90 -19.26
CA GLY A 219 -17.53 20.82 -20.26
C GLY A 219 -17.57 22.30 -19.86
N VAL A 220 -16.41 22.93 -19.94
CA VAL A 220 -16.32 24.29 -20.45
C VAL A 220 -15.70 24.15 -21.83
N ILE A 221 -16.54 24.27 -22.86
CA ILE A 221 -16.03 24.55 -24.20
C ILE A 221 -15.39 25.94 -24.11
N GLN A 222 -14.07 26.01 -23.99
CA GLN A 222 -13.38 27.21 -24.44
C GLN A 222 -13.35 27.13 -25.96
N GLU A 223 -14.00 28.09 -26.62
CA GLU A 223 -13.73 28.39 -28.02
C GLU A 223 -12.24 28.74 -28.13
N ILE A 224 -11.43 27.74 -28.46
CA ILE A 224 -10.12 27.98 -29.03
C ILE A 224 -10.38 27.98 -30.53
N ASP A 225 -10.35 29.16 -31.14
CA ASP A 225 -10.34 29.36 -32.59
C ASP A 225 -9.09 28.65 -33.17
N THR A 226 -9.18 27.34 -33.32
CA THR A 226 -8.29 26.57 -34.18
C THR A 226 -8.94 26.49 -35.55
N TYR A 227 -8.11 26.66 -36.58
CA TYR A 227 -8.49 26.81 -37.99
C TYR A 227 -9.29 25.63 -38.59
N ASP A 228 -9.66 24.63 -37.78
CA ASP A 228 -10.24 23.34 -38.19
C ASP A 228 -11.39 22.86 -37.28
N GLY A 229 -12.04 23.74 -36.52
CA GLY A 229 -13.37 23.47 -35.93
C GLY A 229 -13.48 22.25 -34.99
N GLY A 230 -12.37 21.82 -34.39
CA GLY A 230 -12.33 20.70 -33.46
C GLY A 230 -12.41 21.16 -32.00
N PHE A 231 -13.43 20.70 -31.27
CA PHE A 231 -13.54 20.91 -29.82
C PHE A 231 -12.64 19.92 -29.08
N VAL A 232 -11.68 20.40 -28.28
CA VAL A 232 -10.94 19.58 -27.30
C VAL A 232 -11.49 19.93 -25.92
N ALA A 233 -12.15 18.97 -25.27
CA ALA A 233 -12.56 19.11 -23.89
C ALA A 233 -11.35 18.87 -22.98
N ASP A 234 -10.72 19.94 -22.50
CA ASP A 234 -9.71 19.82 -21.45
C ASP A 234 -10.41 19.47 -20.13
N ALA A 235 -10.23 18.23 -19.68
CA ALA A 235 -10.71 17.79 -18.38
C ALA A 235 -9.90 18.51 -17.29
N ILE A 236 -10.53 19.45 -16.58
CA ILE A 236 -9.91 20.10 -15.42
C ILE A 236 -9.98 19.11 -14.24
N PRO A 237 -8.84 18.66 -13.68
CA PRO A 237 -8.86 17.83 -12.49
C PRO A 237 -9.39 18.64 -11.32
N VAL A 238 -10.48 18.16 -10.72
CA VAL A 238 -11.10 18.74 -9.53
C VAL A 238 -10.87 17.78 -8.39
N GLY A 239 -10.05 18.17 -7.41
CA GLY A 239 -9.86 17.35 -6.22
C GLY A 239 -10.73 17.79 -5.05
N LYS A 240 -11.03 16.85 -4.15
CA LYS A 240 -11.77 17.14 -2.92
C LYS A 240 -11.20 16.35 -1.75
N TRP A 241 -11.17 16.97 -0.58
CA TRP A 241 -10.92 16.27 0.68
C TRP A 241 -12.18 15.58 1.15
N ILE A 242 -12.07 14.30 1.47
CA ILE A 242 -13.13 13.45 2.01
C ILE A 242 -12.81 13.12 3.46
N ILE A 243 -13.84 13.17 4.29
CA ILE A 243 -13.78 12.88 5.72
C ILE A 243 -14.52 11.57 5.99
N ASN A 244 -13.78 10.52 6.31
CA ASN A 244 -14.26 9.19 6.63
C ASN A 244 -14.22 9.01 8.16
N ALA A 245 -15.20 9.59 8.85
CA ALA A 245 -15.38 9.47 10.29
C ALA A 245 -16.63 8.64 10.61
#